data_AF-A0A9D7AK58-F1
#
_entry.id   AF-A0A9D7AK58-F1
#
_cell.length_a   1.000
_cell.length_b   1.000
_cell.length_c   1.000
_cell.angle_alpha   90.00
_cell.angle_beta   90.00
_cell.angle_gamma   90.00
#
_symmetry.space_group_name_H-M   'P 1'
#
loop_
_entity.id
_entity.type
_entity.pdbx_description
1 polymer ?
#
loop_
_entity_poly.entity_id
_entity_poly.type
_entity_poly.pdbx_seq_one_letter_code
_entity_poly.pdbx_strand_id
1 'polypeptide(L)'
;MKNTIKSLATLFLVTAMTWGPISAFAASVSKSDEAKVLRFYLVRHGQTYSNIKEMTIGGGGNAQLTQKGRYDASSLGLGLADVSFIAGYSSTLGRAYETANQILRGRNMPVTQIENLKDISWGDAEGGRIDDLTSKFGHSGNDFEFYFGKFNDPSFKSPVNAENMYQFSERFEGALKQIASQHQGQSGNILVTAHSSMAFYLQKYRGDKPLSGLSNTSVSVLELKDGKFSLVDFNNTEYLKSGYAKEKQLPPLDITLVINPMTILSKAGVMEGTSDSDFTAQGIKANQQLNSDLKNTHFIAAYSSELGRGYKTAEAVLAGHKQTLIKDENLNEMFLGHWEAEKITTIKASDSQAAKDLFSADRVIHFLSPDDGENGDIAAFRLDSLLSKIGYQYEFSKGNVAVFTHPLIVKAFLNKRVPDYRLPDSDGVQVIKLQYKNEAFNVKDVKVIK
;
A
#
# COMPACT_ATOMS: atom_id res chain seq x y z
N MET A 1 -28.85 -41.91 77.46
CA MET A 1 -29.52 -41.31 76.29
C MET A 1 -29.08 -42.10 75.05
N LYS A 2 -30.09 -42.75 74.46
CA LYS A 2 -30.24 -43.56 73.22
C LYS A 2 -28.93 -43.95 72.46
N ASN A 3 -28.44 -45.20 72.57
CA ASN A 3 -28.87 -46.48 71.93
C ASN A 3 -28.31 -46.64 70.49
N THR A 4 -27.71 -47.74 70.00
CA THR A 4 -27.30 -49.07 70.52
C THR A 4 -26.63 -49.88 69.38
N ILE A 5 -25.72 -50.81 69.73
CA ILE A 5 -25.52 -52.20 69.20
C ILE A 5 -24.96 -52.35 67.76
N LYS A 6 -23.71 -52.81 67.57
CA LYS A 6 -23.10 -54.17 67.66
C LYS A 6 -23.43 -55.13 66.49
N SER A 7 -22.33 -55.53 65.84
CA SER A 7 -22.06 -56.69 64.98
C SER A 7 -22.96 -57.92 65.12
N LEU A 8 -23.31 -58.56 63.99
CA LEU A 8 -23.18 -60.00 63.81
C LEU A 8 -23.14 -60.41 62.33
N ALA A 9 -22.38 -61.47 62.06
CA ALA A 9 -22.08 -62.07 60.77
C ALA A 9 -23.13 -63.11 60.31
N THR A 10 -22.79 -63.80 59.20
CA THR A 10 -23.30 -65.10 58.67
C THR A 10 -24.60 -65.05 57.85
N LEU A 11 -24.81 -65.76 56.72
CA LEU A 11 -24.16 -66.91 56.07
C LEU A 11 -24.74 -67.05 54.62
N PHE A 12 -23.87 -67.34 53.61
CA PHE A 12 -23.96 -68.17 52.36
C PHE A 12 -25.28 -68.32 51.54
N LEU A 13 -25.33 -68.58 50.22
CA LEU A 13 -24.60 -69.52 49.34
C LEU A 13 -24.98 -69.16 47.86
N VAL A 14 -24.02 -68.95 46.93
CA VAL A 14 -23.65 -69.83 45.77
C VAL A 14 -24.75 -69.97 44.69
N THR A 15 -24.57 -69.54 43.44
CA THR A 15 -23.83 -70.22 42.34
C THR A 15 -23.60 -69.24 41.17
N ALA A 16 -22.35 -69.05 40.73
CA ALA A 16 -21.76 -69.62 39.51
C ALA A 16 -22.17 -68.92 38.20
N MET A 17 -21.22 -68.26 37.53
CA MET A 17 -20.63 -68.75 36.28
C MET A 17 -19.68 -67.71 35.69
N THR A 18 -18.63 -68.24 35.08
CA THR A 18 -17.41 -67.61 34.55
C THR A 18 -17.68 -66.47 33.58
N TRP A 19 -16.94 -65.36 33.74
CA TRP A 19 -16.86 -64.27 32.78
C TRP A 19 -16.06 -64.71 31.54
N GLY A 20 -16.73 -64.78 30.39
CA GLY A 20 -16.11 -64.65 29.07
C GLY A 20 -16.11 -63.18 28.65
N PRO A 21 -15.18 -62.73 27.79
CA PRO A 21 -15.06 -61.32 27.43
C PRO A 21 -16.27 -60.90 26.60
N ILE A 22 -17.04 -59.93 27.11
CA ILE A 22 -18.01 -59.19 26.32
C ILE A 22 -17.19 -58.22 25.46
N SER A 23 -17.19 -58.45 24.14
CA SER A 23 -16.77 -57.47 23.16
C SER A 23 -17.54 -56.17 23.38
N ALA A 24 -16.90 -55.20 24.03
CA ALA A 24 -17.39 -53.83 24.05
C ALA A 24 -17.20 -53.27 22.64
N PHE A 25 -18.31 -53.16 21.90
CA PHE A 25 -18.42 -52.21 20.81
C PHE A 25 -18.27 -50.81 21.42
N ALA A 26 -17.03 -50.36 21.57
CA ALA A 26 -16.75 -48.95 21.76
C ALA A 26 -17.04 -48.28 20.43
N ALA A 27 -18.28 -47.81 20.26
CA ALA A 27 -18.57 -46.78 19.27
C ALA A 27 -17.67 -45.59 19.62
N SER A 28 -16.62 -45.42 18.83
CA SER A 28 -15.84 -44.19 18.85
C SER A 28 -16.78 -43.07 18.46
N VAL A 29 -17.27 -42.33 19.45
CA VAL A 29 -17.86 -41.02 19.20
C VAL A 29 -16.75 -40.19 18.60
N SER A 30 -16.76 -40.07 17.28
CA SER A 30 -15.89 -39.16 16.53
C SER A 30 -16.02 -37.79 17.17
N LYS A 31 -14.88 -37.19 17.56
CA LYS A 31 -14.80 -35.75 17.76
C LYS A 31 -15.59 -35.09 16.62
N SER A 32 -16.59 -34.30 16.96
CA SER A 32 -17.38 -33.55 15.98
C SER A 32 -16.42 -32.86 15.02
N ASP A 33 -16.44 -33.27 13.74
CA ASP A 33 -15.81 -32.52 12.66
C ASP A 33 -16.55 -31.19 12.58
N GLU A 34 -16.01 -30.19 13.26
CA GLU A 34 -16.48 -28.82 13.15
C GLU A 34 -16.35 -28.46 11.67
N ALA A 35 -17.50 -28.27 11.00
CA ALA A 35 -17.56 -28.05 9.57
C ALA A 35 -16.59 -26.95 9.18
N LYS A 36 -15.67 -27.25 8.26
CA LYS A 36 -14.66 -26.29 7.80
C LYS A 36 -15.35 -25.16 7.04
N VAL A 37 -14.98 -23.92 7.37
CA VAL A 37 -15.61 -22.72 6.82
C VAL A 37 -14.55 -21.80 6.23
N LEU A 38 -14.71 -21.46 4.96
CA LEU A 38 -13.92 -20.41 4.31
C LEU A 38 -14.80 -19.18 4.12
N ARG A 39 -14.27 -17.99 4.46
CA ARG A 39 -14.93 -16.71 4.19
C ARG A 39 -14.15 -15.91 3.17
N PHE A 40 -14.77 -15.63 2.04
CA PHE A 40 -14.21 -14.83 0.97
C PHE A 40 -14.60 -13.38 1.16
N TYR A 41 -13.62 -12.55 1.51
CA TYR A 41 -13.75 -11.10 1.57
C TYR A 41 -13.49 -10.53 0.18
N LEU A 42 -14.57 -10.38 -0.58
CA LEU A 42 -14.57 -9.87 -1.94
C LEU A 42 -14.53 -8.35 -1.90
N VAL A 43 -13.45 -7.76 -2.41
CA VAL A 43 -13.22 -6.32 -2.38
C VAL A 43 -13.19 -5.75 -3.79
N ARG A 44 -14.03 -4.75 -4.07
CA ARG A 44 -13.89 -3.97 -5.32
C ARG A 44 -12.63 -3.12 -5.24
N HIS A 45 -11.83 -3.10 -6.31
CA HIS A 45 -10.63 -2.26 -6.39
C HIS A 45 -10.88 -0.78 -6.02
N GLY A 46 -9.81 -0.09 -5.62
CA GLY A 46 -9.84 1.35 -5.35
C GLY A 46 -10.25 2.20 -6.56
N GLN A 47 -10.60 3.46 -6.32
CA GLN A 47 -10.99 4.37 -7.41
C GLN A 47 -9.89 4.49 -8.48
N THR A 48 -10.28 4.49 -9.75
CA THR A 48 -9.40 4.71 -10.90
C THR A 48 -9.78 5.97 -11.66
N TYR A 49 -8.89 6.47 -12.52
CA TYR A 49 -9.22 7.62 -13.39
C TYR A 49 -10.34 7.31 -14.38
N SER A 50 -10.51 6.05 -14.82
CA SER A 50 -11.64 5.65 -15.67
C SER A 50 -12.96 5.69 -14.90
N ASN A 51 -12.97 5.45 -13.58
CA ASN A 51 -14.17 5.63 -12.77
C ASN A 51 -14.58 7.11 -12.69
N ILE A 52 -13.62 8.01 -12.49
CA ILE A 52 -13.89 9.47 -12.44
C ILE A 52 -14.41 9.97 -13.79
N LYS A 53 -13.85 9.44 -14.89
CA LYS A 53 -14.22 9.83 -16.26
C LYS A 53 -15.45 9.08 -16.80
N GLU A 54 -16.03 8.17 -16.02
CA GLU A 54 -17.18 7.34 -16.42
C GLU A 54 -16.93 6.59 -17.74
N MET A 55 -15.81 5.89 -17.79
CA MET A 55 -15.40 5.07 -18.94
C MET A 55 -15.71 3.59 -18.74
N THR A 56 -16.05 2.91 -19.83
CA THR A 56 -16.31 1.46 -19.91
C THR A 56 -14.99 0.67 -19.97
N ILE A 57 -14.26 0.68 -18.86
CA ILE A 57 -13.02 -0.10 -18.70
C ILE A 57 -13.30 -1.32 -17.81
N GLY A 58 -13.45 -2.48 -18.44
CA GLY A 58 -13.72 -3.77 -17.84
C GLY A 58 -12.51 -4.71 -17.94
N GLY A 59 -12.75 -5.93 -18.43
CA GLY A 59 -11.77 -7.01 -18.50
C GLY A 59 -10.70 -6.81 -19.58
N GLY A 60 -11.00 -6.00 -20.61
CA GLY A 60 -10.09 -5.71 -21.71
C GLY A 60 -9.09 -4.57 -21.43
N GLY A 61 -9.39 -3.70 -20.46
CA GLY A 61 -8.55 -2.55 -20.13
C GLY A 61 -8.00 -2.55 -18.69
N ASN A 62 -6.86 -1.89 -18.50
CA ASN A 62 -6.25 -1.72 -17.18
C ASN A 62 -6.04 -0.23 -16.84
N ALA A 63 -7.01 0.37 -16.15
CA ALA A 63 -6.88 1.73 -15.62
C ALA A 63 -6.06 1.75 -14.32
N GLN A 64 -5.25 2.81 -14.15
CA GLN A 64 -4.48 3.02 -12.93
C GLN A 64 -5.37 3.53 -11.78
N LEU A 65 -5.05 3.13 -10.55
CA LEU A 65 -5.64 3.72 -9.35
C LEU A 65 -5.31 5.21 -9.29
N THR A 66 -6.28 6.00 -8.83
CA THR A 66 -6.02 7.36 -8.39
C THR A 66 -5.27 7.35 -7.07
N GLN A 67 -4.70 8.49 -6.71
CA GLN A 67 -4.10 8.70 -5.40
C GLN A 67 -5.11 8.46 -4.27
N LYS A 68 -6.34 8.98 -4.41
CA LYS A 68 -7.46 8.65 -3.53
C LYS A 68 -7.71 7.14 -3.48
N GLY A 69 -7.74 6.45 -4.62
CA GLY A 69 -7.96 5.00 -4.67
C GLY A 69 -6.90 4.19 -3.91
N ARG A 70 -5.62 4.58 -3.99
CA ARG A 70 -4.54 4.00 -3.19
C ARG A 70 -4.70 4.27 -1.70
N TYR A 71 -5.06 5.50 -1.34
CA TYR A 71 -5.30 5.90 0.05
C TYR A 71 -6.49 5.15 0.67
N ASP A 72 -7.60 5.02 -0.08
CA ASP A 72 -8.78 4.25 0.32
C ASP A 72 -8.41 2.77 0.56
N ALA A 73 -7.63 2.16 -0.35
CA ALA A 73 -7.20 0.77 -0.22
C ALA A 73 -6.32 0.54 1.03
N SER A 74 -5.41 1.47 1.31
CA SER A 74 -4.55 1.41 2.50
C SER A 74 -5.37 1.58 3.79
N SER A 75 -6.30 2.53 3.78
CA SER A 75 -7.24 2.76 4.89
C SER A 75 -8.12 1.54 5.14
N LEU A 76 -8.64 0.91 4.08
CA LEU A 76 -9.37 -0.35 4.19
C LEU A 76 -8.51 -1.46 4.83
N GLY A 77 -7.22 -1.50 4.55
CA GLY A 77 -6.26 -2.40 5.22
C GLY A 77 -6.27 -2.26 6.75
N LEU A 78 -6.34 -1.02 7.26
CA LEU A 78 -6.50 -0.73 8.70
C LEU A 78 -7.89 -1.13 9.22
N GLY A 79 -8.93 -0.88 8.42
CA GLY A 79 -10.30 -1.29 8.72
C GLY A 79 -10.45 -2.80 8.89
N LEU A 80 -9.69 -3.56 8.09
CA LEU A 80 -9.63 -5.02 8.12
C LEU A 80 -8.51 -5.57 9.01
N ALA A 81 -7.83 -4.73 9.81
CA ALA A 81 -6.67 -5.14 10.62
C ALA A 81 -6.97 -6.33 11.55
N ASP A 82 -8.20 -6.40 12.08
CA ASP A 82 -8.63 -7.43 13.03
C ASP A 82 -9.11 -8.72 12.32
N VAL A 83 -9.19 -8.70 10.98
CA VAL A 83 -9.52 -9.89 10.18
C VAL A 83 -8.23 -10.65 9.88
N SER A 84 -8.08 -11.83 10.47
CA SER A 84 -6.97 -12.74 10.18
C SER A 84 -7.21 -13.44 8.84
N PHE A 85 -6.48 -13.02 7.81
CA PHE A 85 -6.48 -13.69 6.50
C PHE A 85 -5.50 -14.86 6.50
N ILE A 86 -5.87 -15.96 5.84
CA ILE A 86 -4.99 -17.11 5.59
C ILE A 86 -4.38 -17.06 4.18
N ALA A 87 -4.99 -16.29 3.27
CA ALA A 87 -4.49 -16.08 1.92
C ALA A 87 -5.06 -14.81 1.28
N GLY A 88 -4.34 -14.30 0.27
CA GLY A 88 -4.72 -13.15 -0.54
C GLY A 88 -4.69 -13.47 -2.03
N TYR A 89 -5.77 -13.12 -2.73
CA TYR A 89 -5.90 -13.29 -4.17
C TYR A 89 -6.37 -12.00 -4.84
N SER A 90 -6.05 -11.84 -6.12
CA SER A 90 -6.59 -10.75 -6.92
C SER A 90 -6.86 -11.15 -8.36
N SER A 91 -7.64 -10.35 -9.06
CA SER A 91 -7.58 -10.26 -10.52
C SER A 91 -6.16 -9.98 -11.03
N THR A 92 -5.88 -10.36 -12.27
CA THR A 92 -4.63 -10.04 -12.97
C THR A 92 -4.52 -8.56 -13.38
N LEU A 93 -5.64 -7.83 -13.48
CA LEU A 93 -5.63 -6.38 -13.74
C LEU A 93 -4.98 -5.59 -12.60
N GLY A 94 -4.07 -4.68 -12.98
CA GLY A 94 -3.21 -3.92 -12.07
C GLY A 94 -3.97 -3.20 -10.96
N ARG A 95 -5.11 -2.57 -11.24
CA ARG A 95 -5.93 -1.89 -10.22
C ARG A 95 -6.38 -2.78 -9.06
N ALA A 96 -6.72 -4.05 -9.34
CA ALA A 96 -7.14 -4.99 -8.31
C ALA A 96 -5.94 -5.54 -7.54
N TYR A 97 -4.86 -5.88 -8.25
CA TYR A 97 -3.61 -6.35 -7.66
C TYR A 97 -2.98 -5.29 -6.74
N GLU A 98 -2.89 -4.05 -7.19
CA GLU A 98 -2.41 -2.91 -6.40
C GLU A 98 -3.28 -2.73 -5.15
N THR A 99 -4.61 -2.78 -5.28
CA THR A 99 -5.53 -2.71 -4.14
C THR A 99 -5.27 -3.81 -3.10
N ALA A 100 -5.07 -5.07 -3.52
CA ALA A 100 -4.79 -6.18 -2.60
C ALA A 100 -3.49 -5.95 -1.83
N ASN A 101 -2.43 -5.51 -2.52
CA ASN A 101 -1.14 -5.24 -1.90
C ASN A 101 -1.22 -4.10 -0.87
N GLN A 102 -2.04 -3.07 -1.13
CA GLN A 102 -2.26 -1.99 -0.15
C GLN A 102 -3.03 -2.50 1.08
N ILE A 103 -4.06 -3.32 0.91
CA ILE A 103 -4.86 -3.89 2.02
C ILE A 103 -4.01 -4.83 2.90
N LEU A 104 -3.19 -5.68 2.28
CA LEU A 104 -2.34 -6.66 2.97
C LEU A 104 -1.00 -6.09 3.40
N ARG A 105 -0.75 -4.79 3.19
CA ARG A 105 0.52 -4.18 3.55
C ARG A 105 0.86 -4.41 5.02
N GLY A 106 2.10 -4.81 5.29
CA GLY A 106 2.58 -5.15 6.62
C GLY A 106 2.17 -6.55 7.11
N ARG A 107 1.32 -7.26 6.36
CA ARG A 107 1.06 -8.70 6.54
C ARG A 107 2.04 -9.43 5.62
N ASN A 108 2.81 -10.38 6.15
CA ASN A 108 3.73 -11.19 5.35
C ASN A 108 2.94 -12.20 4.49
N MET A 109 2.17 -11.69 3.53
CA MET A 109 1.19 -12.43 2.75
C MET A 109 1.26 -12.01 1.28
N PRO A 110 1.82 -12.85 0.39
CA PRO A 110 1.82 -12.55 -1.04
C PRO A 110 0.41 -12.61 -1.61
N VAL A 111 0.18 -11.87 -2.70
CA VAL A 111 -1.07 -11.89 -3.45
C VAL A 111 -0.93 -12.78 -4.68
N THR A 112 -1.77 -13.82 -4.78
CA THR A 112 -1.82 -14.68 -5.97
C THR A 112 -2.84 -14.15 -6.99
N GLN A 113 -2.42 -13.93 -8.23
CA GLN A 113 -3.31 -13.43 -9.28
C GLN A 113 -4.06 -14.58 -9.99
N ILE A 114 -5.34 -14.39 -10.29
CA ILE A 114 -6.18 -15.34 -11.03
C ILE A 114 -6.89 -14.63 -12.18
N GLU A 115 -6.71 -15.15 -13.40
CA GLU A 115 -7.27 -14.56 -14.64
C GLU A 115 -8.81 -14.51 -14.61
N ASN A 116 -9.46 -15.57 -14.12
CA ASN A 116 -10.91 -15.65 -14.05
C ASN A 116 -11.56 -14.70 -13.03
N LEU A 117 -10.77 -13.96 -12.24
CA LEU A 117 -11.26 -12.86 -11.39
C LEU A 117 -11.31 -11.50 -12.12
N LYS A 118 -10.89 -11.41 -13.39
CA LYS A 118 -10.97 -10.17 -14.18
C LYS A 118 -12.38 -9.62 -14.27
N ASP A 119 -12.48 -8.32 -14.53
CA ASP A 119 -13.76 -7.65 -14.72
C ASP A 119 -14.49 -8.19 -15.96
N ILE A 120 -15.77 -7.89 -16.09
CA ILE A 120 -16.55 -8.23 -17.29
C ILE A 120 -15.97 -7.53 -18.51
N SER A 121 -15.95 -8.19 -19.67
CA SER A 121 -15.58 -7.52 -20.92
C SER A 121 -16.73 -6.65 -21.41
N TRP A 122 -16.44 -5.40 -21.77
CA TRP A 122 -17.41 -4.50 -22.43
C TRP A 122 -17.52 -4.74 -23.95
N GLY A 123 -16.79 -5.72 -24.49
CA GLY A 123 -16.76 -5.99 -25.93
C GLY A 123 -16.32 -4.76 -26.73
N ASP A 124 -17.11 -4.40 -27.74
CA ASP A 124 -16.85 -3.26 -28.63
C ASP A 124 -16.94 -1.91 -27.91
N ALA A 125 -17.51 -1.88 -26.70
CA ALA A 125 -17.61 -0.67 -25.90
C ALA A 125 -16.38 -0.43 -25.00
N GLU A 126 -15.42 -1.37 -24.93
CA GLU A 126 -14.24 -1.23 -24.08
C GLU A 126 -13.45 0.05 -24.42
N GLY A 127 -13.16 0.89 -23.41
CA GLY A 127 -12.45 2.15 -23.62
C GLY A 127 -13.29 3.36 -24.02
N GLY A 128 -14.59 3.18 -24.24
CA GLY A 128 -15.54 4.27 -24.52
C GLY A 128 -16.02 5.03 -23.29
N ARG A 129 -16.87 6.04 -23.49
CA ARG A 129 -17.62 6.71 -22.40
C ARG A 129 -18.99 6.05 -22.22
N ILE A 130 -19.46 6.02 -20.98
CA ILE A 130 -20.83 5.57 -20.63
C ILE A 130 -21.90 6.42 -21.35
N ASP A 131 -21.65 7.72 -21.54
CA ASP A 131 -22.58 8.63 -22.24
C ASP A 131 -22.72 8.31 -23.74
N ASP A 132 -21.66 7.80 -24.37
CA ASP A 132 -21.67 7.42 -25.79
C ASP A 132 -22.59 6.21 -26.01
N LEU A 133 -22.58 5.26 -25.07
CA LEU A 133 -23.52 4.15 -25.05
C LEU A 133 -24.96 4.64 -24.89
N THR A 134 -25.17 5.58 -23.96
CA THR A 134 -26.49 6.17 -23.72
C THR A 134 -27.04 6.83 -24.98
N SER A 135 -26.21 7.60 -25.67
CA SER A 135 -26.57 8.29 -26.91
C SER A 135 -26.84 7.31 -28.05
N LYS A 136 -26.03 6.25 -28.17
CA LYS A 136 -26.13 5.27 -29.26
C LYS A 136 -27.33 4.34 -29.13
N PHE A 137 -27.65 3.89 -27.92
CA PHE A 137 -28.65 2.86 -27.70
C PHE A 137 -29.95 3.37 -27.06
N GLY A 138 -29.98 4.61 -26.55
CA GLY A 138 -31.16 5.15 -25.85
C GLY A 138 -31.39 4.55 -24.46
N HIS A 139 -30.45 3.73 -23.97
CA HIS A 139 -30.44 3.14 -22.63
C HIS A 139 -29.27 3.73 -21.84
N SER A 140 -29.51 4.15 -20.59
CA SER A 140 -28.42 4.61 -19.71
C SER A 140 -27.27 3.60 -19.74
N GLY A 141 -26.02 4.05 -19.87
CA GLY A 141 -24.87 3.15 -19.88
C GLY A 141 -24.68 2.35 -18.58
N ASN A 142 -25.46 2.65 -17.53
CA ASN A 142 -25.56 1.87 -16.29
C ASN A 142 -26.76 0.90 -16.28
N ASP A 143 -27.51 0.77 -17.37
CA ASP A 143 -28.55 -0.25 -17.57
C ASP A 143 -27.91 -1.61 -17.84
N PHE A 144 -27.35 -2.20 -16.79
CA PHE A 144 -26.54 -3.41 -16.90
C PHE A 144 -27.32 -4.61 -17.46
N GLU A 145 -28.63 -4.73 -17.20
CA GLU A 145 -29.43 -5.81 -17.78
C GLU A 145 -29.55 -5.67 -19.30
N PHE A 146 -29.64 -4.44 -19.83
CA PHE A 146 -29.64 -4.21 -21.28
C PHE A 146 -28.32 -4.58 -21.95
N TYR A 147 -27.17 -4.30 -21.32
CA TYR A 147 -25.86 -4.57 -21.94
C TYR A 147 -25.34 -5.99 -21.68
N PHE A 148 -25.71 -6.60 -20.55
CA PHE A 148 -25.12 -7.86 -20.07
C PHE A 148 -26.13 -8.97 -19.78
N GLY A 149 -27.43 -8.69 -19.85
CA GLY A 149 -28.49 -9.65 -19.55
C GLY A 149 -28.61 -9.94 -18.06
N LYS A 150 -29.23 -11.08 -17.72
CA LYS A 150 -29.38 -11.55 -16.34
C LYS A 150 -28.36 -12.63 -16.02
N PHE A 151 -27.98 -12.76 -14.75
CA PHE A 151 -27.00 -13.76 -14.31
C PHE A 151 -27.41 -15.22 -14.60
N ASN A 152 -28.71 -15.47 -14.82
CA ASN A 152 -29.28 -16.79 -15.10
C ASN A 152 -29.76 -16.95 -16.55
N ASP A 153 -29.36 -16.06 -17.46
CA ASP A 153 -29.69 -16.15 -18.89
C ASP A 153 -28.44 -16.47 -19.72
N PRO A 154 -28.16 -17.76 -20.01
CA PRO A 154 -27.02 -18.15 -20.85
C PRO A 154 -27.21 -17.78 -22.33
N SER A 155 -28.44 -17.49 -22.76
CA SER A 155 -28.79 -17.23 -24.16
C SER A 155 -28.60 -15.78 -24.56
N PHE A 156 -28.51 -14.87 -23.58
CA PHE A 156 -28.40 -13.43 -23.79
C PHE A 156 -27.23 -13.06 -24.71
N LYS A 157 -27.51 -12.16 -25.65
CA LYS A 157 -26.55 -11.58 -26.59
C LYS A 157 -26.47 -10.07 -26.37
N SER A 158 -25.28 -9.60 -26.02
CA SER A 158 -25.03 -8.17 -25.80
C SER A 158 -25.11 -7.37 -27.09
N PRO A 159 -25.71 -6.17 -27.09
CA PRO A 159 -25.72 -5.26 -28.25
C PRO A 159 -24.33 -4.69 -28.58
N VAL A 160 -23.32 -4.88 -27.72
CA VAL A 160 -21.94 -4.41 -27.90
C VAL A 160 -20.93 -5.57 -27.88
N ASN A 161 -21.37 -6.80 -28.14
CA ASN A 161 -20.51 -7.99 -28.10
C ASN A 161 -19.77 -8.18 -26.75
N ALA A 162 -20.34 -7.65 -25.66
CA ALA A 162 -19.82 -7.86 -24.32
C ALA A 162 -19.97 -9.30 -23.83
N GLU A 163 -19.15 -9.67 -22.85
CA GLU A 163 -19.38 -10.87 -22.03
C GLU A 163 -20.72 -10.70 -21.28
N ASN A 164 -21.56 -11.74 -21.24
CA ASN A 164 -22.83 -11.65 -20.52
C ASN A 164 -22.68 -12.01 -19.03
N MET A 165 -23.67 -11.62 -18.20
CA MET A 165 -23.62 -11.84 -16.75
C MET A 165 -23.52 -13.32 -16.37
N TYR A 166 -24.13 -14.22 -17.14
CA TYR A 166 -24.05 -15.65 -16.92
C TYR A 166 -22.61 -16.17 -17.10
N GLN A 167 -21.97 -15.85 -18.24
CA GLN A 167 -20.59 -16.23 -18.55
C GLN A 167 -19.61 -15.69 -17.49
N PHE A 168 -19.77 -14.41 -17.13
CA PHE A 168 -18.98 -13.80 -16.05
C PHE A 168 -19.15 -14.57 -14.74
N SER A 169 -20.39 -14.87 -14.36
CA SER A 169 -20.72 -15.54 -13.09
C SER A 169 -20.14 -16.95 -13.03
N GLU A 170 -20.20 -17.71 -14.12
CA GLU A 170 -19.63 -19.06 -14.22
C GLU A 170 -18.12 -19.06 -14.01
N ARG A 171 -17.37 -18.20 -14.74
CA ARG A 171 -15.91 -18.15 -14.57
C ARG A 171 -15.49 -17.61 -13.21
N PHE A 172 -16.24 -16.64 -12.67
CA PHE A 172 -15.96 -16.07 -11.35
C PHE A 172 -16.19 -17.10 -10.24
N GLU A 173 -17.28 -17.88 -10.33
CA GLU A 173 -17.53 -19.01 -9.43
C GLU A 173 -16.42 -20.06 -9.53
N GLY A 174 -16.00 -20.39 -10.76
CA GLY A 174 -14.88 -21.30 -11.01
C GLY A 174 -13.60 -20.85 -10.32
N ALA A 175 -13.28 -19.55 -10.36
CA ALA A 175 -12.14 -18.98 -9.63
C ALA A 175 -12.28 -19.13 -8.11
N LEU A 176 -13.45 -18.85 -7.54
CA LEU A 176 -13.68 -19.02 -6.09
C LEU A 176 -13.57 -20.49 -5.66
N LYS A 177 -14.08 -21.42 -6.47
CA LYS A 177 -13.95 -22.87 -6.23
C LYS A 177 -12.50 -23.35 -6.36
N GLN A 178 -11.74 -22.82 -7.32
CA GLN A 178 -10.30 -23.07 -7.45
C GLN A 178 -9.54 -22.58 -6.22
N ILE A 179 -9.86 -21.39 -5.70
CA ILE A 179 -9.26 -20.90 -4.45
C ILE A 179 -9.65 -21.82 -3.29
N ALA A 180 -10.93 -22.19 -3.17
CA ALA A 180 -11.40 -23.08 -2.11
C ALA A 180 -10.67 -24.43 -2.10
N SER A 181 -10.39 -25.01 -3.27
CA SER A 181 -9.67 -26.28 -3.36
C SER A 181 -8.20 -26.16 -2.93
N GLN A 182 -7.55 -25.01 -3.13
CA GLN A 182 -6.21 -24.74 -2.62
C GLN A 182 -6.17 -24.63 -1.08
N HIS A 183 -7.31 -24.38 -0.44
CA HIS A 183 -7.48 -24.28 1.01
C HIS A 183 -8.34 -25.42 1.58
N GLN A 184 -8.40 -26.56 0.90
CA GLN A 184 -9.19 -27.71 1.35
C GLN A 184 -8.74 -28.18 2.74
N GLY A 185 -9.71 -28.45 3.61
CA GLY A 185 -9.47 -28.87 5.00
C GLY A 185 -9.11 -27.74 5.96
N GLN A 186 -9.00 -26.49 5.47
CA GLN A 186 -8.73 -25.31 6.29
C GLN A 186 -10.03 -24.57 6.64
N SER A 187 -9.97 -23.78 7.71
CA SER A 187 -10.98 -22.76 8.02
C SER A 187 -10.27 -21.41 8.11
N GLY A 188 -10.89 -20.36 7.59
CA GLY A 188 -10.30 -19.02 7.67
C GLY A 188 -10.86 -18.02 6.68
N ASN A 189 -10.31 -16.81 6.73
CA ASN A 189 -10.70 -15.70 5.87
C ASN A 189 -9.74 -15.58 4.69
N ILE A 190 -10.26 -15.35 3.50
CA ILE A 190 -9.49 -15.19 2.26
C ILE A 190 -9.82 -13.83 1.68
N LEU A 191 -8.81 -12.99 1.47
CA LEU A 191 -8.99 -11.73 0.74
C LEU A 191 -9.03 -12.02 -0.75
N VAL A 192 -10.01 -11.47 -1.46
CA VAL A 192 -10.08 -11.52 -2.92
C VAL A 192 -10.40 -10.13 -3.46
N THR A 193 -9.47 -9.49 -4.16
CA THR A 193 -9.74 -8.20 -4.82
C THR A 193 -10.08 -8.37 -6.29
N ALA A 194 -11.20 -7.79 -6.70
CA ALA A 194 -11.66 -7.81 -8.08
C ALA A 194 -12.43 -6.52 -8.40
N HIS A 195 -13.57 -6.62 -9.08
CA HIS A 195 -14.19 -5.48 -9.78
C HIS A 195 -15.68 -5.33 -9.49
N SER A 196 -16.30 -4.28 -10.05
CA SER A 196 -17.74 -4.01 -9.86
C SER A 196 -18.63 -5.16 -10.32
N SER A 197 -18.23 -5.89 -11.37
CA SER A 197 -19.01 -6.98 -11.96
C SER A 197 -19.22 -8.17 -11.01
N MET A 198 -18.48 -8.24 -9.89
CA MET A 198 -18.83 -9.16 -8.79
C MET A 198 -20.29 -9.00 -8.34
N ALA A 199 -20.88 -7.82 -8.48
CA ALA A 199 -22.32 -7.58 -8.24
C ALA A 199 -23.21 -8.57 -9.01
N PHE A 200 -22.85 -8.90 -10.25
CA PHE A 200 -23.62 -9.80 -11.12
C PHE A 200 -23.64 -11.21 -10.56
N TYR A 201 -22.47 -11.72 -10.15
CA TYR A 201 -22.36 -13.01 -9.48
C TYR A 201 -23.08 -13.02 -8.13
N LEU A 202 -22.92 -11.96 -7.33
CA LEU A 202 -23.53 -11.85 -6.01
C LEU A 202 -25.05 -11.74 -6.05
N GLN A 203 -25.63 -11.33 -7.19
CA GLN A 203 -27.07 -11.19 -7.37
C GLN A 203 -27.82 -12.51 -7.10
N LYS A 204 -27.20 -13.67 -7.34
CA LYS A 204 -27.82 -14.98 -7.04
C LYS A 204 -28.20 -15.19 -5.57
N TYR A 205 -27.61 -14.43 -4.65
CA TYR A 205 -27.86 -14.51 -3.22
C TYR A 205 -28.73 -13.39 -2.67
N ARG A 206 -29.21 -12.48 -3.54
CA ARG A 206 -29.91 -11.26 -3.11
C ARG A 206 -31.43 -11.35 -3.23
N GLY A 207 -31.96 -12.52 -3.60
CA GLY A 207 -33.41 -12.76 -3.76
C GLY A 207 -34.00 -11.76 -4.76
N ASP A 208 -35.13 -11.16 -4.40
CA ASP A 208 -35.86 -10.21 -5.26
C ASP A 208 -35.29 -8.78 -5.23
N LYS A 209 -34.17 -8.54 -4.55
CA LYS A 209 -33.54 -7.20 -4.53
C LYS A 209 -33.02 -6.85 -5.91
N PRO A 210 -33.21 -5.59 -6.37
CA PRO A 210 -32.67 -5.17 -7.65
C PRO A 210 -31.14 -5.22 -7.67
N LEU A 211 -30.59 -5.42 -8.86
CA LEU A 211 -29.16 -5.34 -9.09
C LEU A 211 -28.64 -3.98 -8.61
N SER A 212 -27.53 -4.00 -7.89
CA SER A 212 -26.92 -2.81 -7.31
C SER A 212 -25.41 -2.89 -7.51
N GLY A 213 -24.81 -1.77 -7.94
CA GLY A 213 -23.36 -1.67 -8.10
C GLY A 213 -22.63 -1.75 -6.76
N LEU A 214 -21.35 -2.13 -6.82
CA LEU A 214 -20.46 -2.11 -5.66
C LEU A 214 -19.69 -0.79 -5.61
N SER A 215 -19.57 -0.14 -4.47
CA SER A 215 -18.69 1.04 -4.30
C SER A 215 -17.21 0.63 -4.38
N ASN A 216 -16.33 1.52 -4.84
CA ASN A 216 -14.88 1.24 -4.77
C ASN A 216 -14.48 0.94 -3.33
N THR A 217 -13.56 0.00 -3.11
CA THR A 217 -13.12 -0.47 -1.78
C THR A 217 -14.22 -0.96 -0.84
N SER A 218 -15.43 -1.26 -1.35
CA SER A 218 -16.42 -1.95 -0.53
C SER A 218 -16.09 -3.44 -0.41
N VAL A 219 -16.57 -4.03 0.67
CA VAL A 219 -16.37 -5.44 1.00
C VAL A 219 -17.70 -6.16 0.92
N SER A 220 -17.74 -7.29 0.20
CA SER A 220 -18.81 -8.29 0.32
C SER A 220 -18.21 -9.58 0.86
N VAL A 221 -18.95 -10.32 1.67
CA VAL A 221 -18.44 -11.54 2.29
C VAL A 221 -19.30 -12.72 1.86
N LEU A 222 -18.67 -13.70 1.20
CA LEU A 222 -19.27 -15.01 0.95
C LEU A 222 -18.71 -16.03 1.94
N GLU A 223 -19.58 -16.79 2.57
CA GLU A 223 -19.19 -17.96 3.36
C GLU A 223 -19.35 -19.22 2.52
N LEU A 224 -18.33 -20.06 2.47
CA LEU A 224 -18.36 -21.39 1.89
C LEU A 224 -18.35 -22.42 3.00
N LYS A 225 -19.45 -23.17 3.11
CA LYS A 225 -19.63 -24.25 4.09
C LYS A 225 -20.29 -25.43 3.39
N ASP A 226 -19.76 -26.63 3.59
CA ASP A 226 -20.28 -27.88 3.01
C ASP A 226 -20.48 -27.79 1.48
N GLY A 227 -19.54 -27.14 0.79
CA GLY A 227 -19.56 -26.93 -0.66
C GLY A 227 -20.58 -25.90 -1.15
N LYS A 228 -21.30 -25.23 -0.25
CA LYS A 228 -22.33 -24.24 -0.58
C LYS A 228 -21.89 -22.84 -0.14
N PHE A 229 -22.03 -21.89 -1.07
CA PHE A 229 -21.80 -20.49 -0.79
C PHE A 229 -23.07 -19.81 -0.26
N SER A 230 -22.93 -18.92 0.71
CA SER A 230 -23.96 -18.01 1.20
C SER A 230 -23.42 -16.58 1.33
N LEU A 231 -24.27 -15.58 1.12
CA LEU A 231 -23.91 -14.16 1.25
C LEU A 231 -24.12 -13.69 2.69
N VAL A 232 -23.02 -13.32 3.34
CA VAL A 232 -23.01 -12.83 4.73
C VAL A 232 -23.08 -11.32 4.77
N ASP A 233 -22.37 -10.66 3.85
CA ASP A 233 -22.28 -9.20 3.81
C ASP A 233 -22.20 -8.71 2.36
N PHE A 234 -22.77 -7.54 2.06
CA PHE A 234 -22.89 -7.03 0.69
C PHE A 234 -22.58 -5.54 0.62
N ASN A 235 -21.60 -5.19 -0.21
CA ASN A 235 -21.23 -3.80 -0.51
C ASN A 235 -20.98 -2.94 0.74
N ASN A 236 -20.39 -3.52 1.78
CA ASN A 236 -20.16 -2.87 3.06
C ASN A 236 -18.98 -1.89 2.96
N THR A 237 -19.25 -0.61 3.29
CA THR A 237 -18.25 0.47 3.31
C THR A 237 -17.82 0.85 4.74
N GLU A 238 -18.38 0.23 5.77
CA GLU A 238 -18.04 0.49 7.18
C GLU A 238 -16.60 0.07 7.50
N TYR A 239 -16.06 -0.96 6.84
CA TYR A 239 -14.64 -1.31 6.98
C TYR A 239 -13.74 -0.15 6.57
N LEU A 240 -14.01 0.49 5.43
CA LEU A 240 -13.25 1.66 4.99
C LEU A 240 -13.41 2.84 5.97
N LYS A 241 -14.65 3.12 6.42
CA LYS A 241 -14.91 4.19 7.39
C LYS A 241 -14.15 3.98 8.70
N SER A 242 -14.14 2.75 9.21
CA SER A 242 -13.34 2.35 10.37
C SER A 242 -11.84 2.54 10.10
N GLY A 243 -11.39 2.19 8.90
CA GLY A 243 -10.05 2.44 8.40
C GLY A 243 -9.60 3.89 8.51
N TYR A 244 -10.42 4.82 8.00
CA TYR A 244 -10.15 6.25 8.14
C TYR A 244 -10.13 6.71 9.60
N ALA A 245 -11.02 6.18 10.45
CA ALA A 245 -11.01 6.53 11.87
C ALA A 245 -9.70 6.08 12.55
N LYS A 246 -9.18 4.89 12.21
CA LYS A 246 -7.90 4.38 12.68
C LYS A 246 -6.72 5.20 12.13
N GLU A 247 -6.74 5.57 10.85
CA GLU A 247 -5.73 6.43 10.22
C GLU A 247 -5.56 7.76 10.96
N LYS A 248 -6.68 8.44 11.27
CA LYS A 248 -6.64 9.73 11.96
C LYS A 248 -5.89 9.68 13.29
N GLN A 249 -5.91 8.52 13.96
CA GLN A 249 -5.24 8.29 15.24
C GLN A 249 -3.76 7.92 15.10
N LEU A 250 -3.29 7.52 13.91
CA LEU A 250 -1.87 7.22 13.71
C LEU A 250 -1.01 8.49 13.78
N PRO A 251 0.20 8.44 14.35
CA PRO A 251 1.11 9.57 14.27
C PRO A 251 1.55 9.79 12.81
N PRO A 252 1.98 11.01 12.44
CA PRO A 252 2.67 11.24 11.18
C PRO A 252 3.89 10.32 11.02
N LEU A 253 4.21 9.97 9.78
CA LEU A 253 5.47 9.29 9.45
C LEU A 253 6.64 10.24 9.69
N ASP A 254 7.59 9.82 10.51
CA ASP A 254 8.86 10.53 10.68
C ASP A 254 9.85 10.09 9.58
N ILE A 255 10.26 11.06 8.74
CA ILE A 255 11.31 10.94 7.74
C ILE A 255 12.55 11.70 8.25
N THR A 256 13.64 10.97 8.46
CA THR A 256 14.94 11.53 8.81
C THR A 256 15.70 11.85 7.53
N LEU A 257 15.61 13.10 7.09
CA LEU A 257 16.29 13.60 5.90
C LEU A 257 17.69 14.11 6.30
N VAL A 258 18.73 13.48 5.76
CA VAL A 258 20.12 13.74 6.07
C VAL A 258 20.78 14.39 4.86
N ILE A 259 21.36 15.56 5.06
CA ILE A 259 22.14 16.29 4.06
C ILE A 259 23.61 15.97 4.29
N ASN A 260 24.31 15.59 3.23
CA ASN A 260 25.73 15.23 3.31
C ASN A 260 26.58 16.32 4.00
N PRO A 261 27.67 15.95 4.70
CA PRO A 261 28.55 16.91 5.32
C PRO A 261 29.43 17.66 4.31
N MET A 262 30.19 18.63 4.83
CA MET A 262 31.19 19.40 4.09
C MET A 262 32.25 18.49 3.44
N THR A 263 32.43 18.71 2.14
CA THR A 263 33.38 18.05 1.25
C THR A 263 34.65 18.92 1.09
N ILE A 264 35.66 18.38 0.43
CA ILE A 264 36.90 19.12 0.13
C ILE A 264 36.62 20.31 -0.79
N LEU A 265 35.77 20.14 -1.82
CA LEU A 265 35.44 21.20 -2.76
C LEU A 265 34.57 22.29 -2.11
N SER A 266 33.53 21.92 -1.35
CA SER A 266 32.70 22.93 -0.68
C SER A 266 33.47 23.72 0.37
N LYS A 267 34.40 23.07 1.10
CA LYS A 267 35.37 23.77 1.98
C LYS A 267 36.26 24.75 1.21
N ALA A 268 36.63 24.42 -0.03
CA ALA A 268 37.41 25.29 -0.90
C ALA A 268 36.58 26.39 -1.59
N GLY A 269 35.30 26.53 -1.25
CA GLY A 269 34.38 27.50 -1.86
C GLY A 269 34.08 27.21 -3.32
N VAL A 270 34.08 25.93 -3.70
CA VAL A 270 33.75 25.44 -5.04
C VAL A 270 32.33 24.86 -5.02
N MET A 271 31.51 25.21 -6.02
CA MET A 271 30.15 24.67 -6.15
C MET A 271 30.16 23.21 -6.58
N GLU A 272 29.32 22.42 -5.94
CA GLU A 272 29.08 21.02 -6.28
C GLU A 272 27.59 20.84 -6.50
N GLY A 273 27.21 20.65 -7.75
CA GLY A 273 25.91 20.12 -8.10
C GLY A 273 26.02 18.61 -8.22
N THR A 274 26.12 18.08 -9.43
CA THR A 274 26.35 16.64 -9.64
C THR A 274 27.81 16.20 -9.53
N SER A 275 28.75 17.14 -9.49
CA SER A 275 30.16 16.85 -9.19
C SER A 275 30.33 16.28 -7.77
N ASP A 276 31.26 15.35 -7.57
CA ASP A 276 31.56 14.74 -6.27
C ASP A 276 33.00 14.98 -5.82
N SER A 277 33.17 15.12 -4.51
CA SER A 277 34.48 15.08 -3.85
C SER A 277 34.43 14.38 -2.50
N ASP A 278 35.61 14.03 -1.97
CA ASP A 278 35.71 13.38 -0.67
C ASP A 278 35.32 14.33 0.48
N PHE A 279 34.93 13.73 1.61
CA PHE A 279 34.62 14.48 2.81
C PHE A 279 35.87 15.08 3.45
N THR A 280 35.67 16.19 4.14
CA THR A 280 36.68 16.69 5.07
C THR A 280 36.79 15.76 6.28
N ALA A 281 37.90 15.86 7.04
CA ALA A 281 38.06 15.13 8.30
C ALA A 281 36.93 15.44 9.32
N GLN A 282 36.41 16.67 9.29
CA GLN A 282 35.25 17.07 10.09
C GLN A 282 33.97 16.37 9.61
N GLY A 283 33.74 16.33 8.29
CA GLY A 283 32.58 15.62 7.72
C GLY A 283 32.57 14.12 8.05
N ILE A 284 33.73 13.47 8.03
CA ILE A 284 33.86 12.06 8.46
C ILE A 284 33.47 11.90 9.93
N LYS A 285 33.95 12.77 10.82
CA LYS A 285 33.60 12.74 12.25
C LYS A 285 32.10 12.98 12.48
N ALA A 286 31.51 13.93 11.76
CA ALA A 286 30.09 14.22 11.85
C ALA A 286 29.22 13.02 11.44
N ASN A 287 29.61 12.28 10.39
CA ASN A 287 28.94 11.03 10.01
C ASN A 287 29.04 9.95 11.09
N GLN A 288 30.21 9.79 11.73
CA GLN A 288 30.42 8.84 12.83
C GLN A 288 29.59 9.20 14.07
N GLN A 289 29.51 10.49 14.38
CA GLN A 289 28.66 10.98 15.48
C GLN A 289 27.18 10.72 15.16
N LEU A 290 26.72 11.02 13.94
CA LEU A 290 25.34 10.78 13.55
C LEU A 290 24.97 9.29 13.57
N ASN A 291 25.88 8.39 13.16
CA ASN A 291 25.68 6.95 13.33
C ASN A 291 25.45 6.58 14.80
N SER A 292 26.25 7.14 15.71
CA SER A 292 26.11 6.89 17.15
C SER A 292 24.77 7.41 17.68
N ASP A 293 24.34 8.61 17.25
CA ASP A 293 23.08 9.22 17.64
C ASP A 293 21.86 8.43 17.14
N LEU A 294 21.97 7.82 15.95
CA LEU A 294 20.88 7.09 15.32
C LEU A 294 20.90 5.57 15.57
N LYS A 295 21.90 5.05 16.28
CA LYS A 295 22.13 3.61 16.51
C LYS A 295 20.90 2.82 16.96
N ASN A 296 20.05 3.42 17.80
CA ASN A 296 18.84 2.78 18.34
C ASN A 296 17.55 3.16 17.58
N THR A 297 17.66 3.92 16.49
CA THR A 297 16.51 4.34 15.69
C THR A 297 16.01 3.16 14.85
N HIS A 298 14.73 2.84 15.01
CA HIS A 298 14.09 1.83 14.18
C HIS A 298 13.73 2.42 12.82
N PHE A 299 14.60 2.17 11.83
CA PHE A 299 14.30 2.47 10.43
C PHE A 299 13.50 1.33 9.79
N ILE A 300 12.48 1.67 9.03
CA ILE A 300 11.70 0.71 8.21
C ILE A 300 12.13 0.72 6.75
N ALA A 301 12.78 1.80 6.31
CA ALA A 301 13.38 1.92 4.99
C ALA A 301 14.51 2.97 4.99
N ALA A 302 15.39 2.88 4.00
CA ALA A 302 16.49 3.80 3.80
C ALA A 302 16.70 4.06 2.30
N TYR A 303 16.82 5.34 1.93
CA TYR A 303 17.03 5.79 0.55
C TYR A 303 18.22 6.74 0.46
N SER A 304 19.02 6.65 -0.60
CA SER A 304 20.14 7.57 -0.84
C SER A 304 20.20 8.04 -2.28
N SER A 305 20.71 9.27 -2.46
CA SER A 305 21.28 9.70 -3.73
C SER A 305 22.30 8.71 -4.27
N GLU A 306 22.40 8.65 -5.58
CA GLU A 306 23.41 7.88 -6.30
C GLU A 306 24.77 8.59 -6.33
N LEU A 307 24.80 9.91 -6.12
CA LEU A 307 26.03 10.67 -6.00
C LEU A 307 26.84 10.17 -4.80
N GLY A 308 28.15 10.06 -5.00
CA GLY A 308 29.10 9.44 -4.10
C GLY A 308 29.04 10.01 -2.69
N ARG A 309 28.92 11.33 -2.51
CA ARG A 309 28.83 11.93 -1.17
C ARG A 309 27.50 11.64 -0.46
N GLY A 310 26.38 11.54 -1.19
CA GLY A 310 25.09 11.15 -0.61
C GLY A 310 25.11 9.69 -0.17
N TYR A 311 25.61 8.82 -1.04
CA TYR A 311 25.73 7.39 -0.78
C TYR A 311 26.72 7.06 0.35
N LYS A 312 27.94 7.62 0.32
CA LYS A 312 28.94 7.42 1.38
C LYS A 312 28.45 7.92 2.75
N THR A 313 27.64 8.98 2.79
CA THR A 313 26.97 9.45 4.02
C THR A 313 26.01 8.38 4.54
N ALA A 314 25.17 7.84 3.66
CA ALA A 314 24.21 6.79 4.01
C ALA A 314 24.90 5.52 4.55
N GLU A 315 25.97 5.06 3.89
CA GLU A 315 26.75 3.89 4.33
C GLU A 315 27.36 4.11 5.71
N ALA A 316 27.98 5.27 5.95
CA ALA A 316 28.58 5.59 7.23
C ALA A 316 27.54 5.70 8.36
N VAL A 317 26.42 6.38 8.10
CA VAL A 317 25.37 6.64 9.10
C VAL A 317 24.56 5.38 9.40
N LEU A 318 24.32 4.52 8.41
CA LEU A 318 23.57 3.27 8.58
C LEU A 318 24.45 2.07 8.94
N ALA A 319 25.75 2.26 9.19
CA ALA A 319 26.61 1.17 9.63
C ALA A 319 26.05 0.51 10.90
N GLY A 320 25.75 -0.80 10.82
CA GLY A 320 25.14 -1.58 11.90
C GLY A 320 23.61 -1.65 11.89
N HIS A 321 22.94 -0.90 11.01
CA HIS A 321 21.51 -1.05 10.71
C HIS A 321 21.28 -2.23 9.74
N LYS A 322 20.07 -2.81 9.75
CA LYS A 322 19.71 -3.99 8.92
C LYS A 322 19.02 -3.61 7.61
N GLN A 323 18.73 -2.33 7.41
CA GLN A 323 17.93 -1.83 6.30
C GLN A 323 18.77 -1.85 5.03
N THR A 324 18.24 -2.46 3.97
CA THR A 324 18.82 -2.36 2.63
C THR A 324 18.71 -0.92 2.17
N LEU A 325 19.83 -0.35 1.73
CA LEU A 325 19.88 1.00 1.18
C LEU A 325 19.41 1.00 -0.28
N ILE A 326 18.37 1.77 -0.57
CA ILE A 326 17.80 1.92 -1.91
C ILE A 326 18.36 3.18 -2.55
N LYS A 327 19.02 3.05 -3.71
CA LYS A 327 19.49 4.20 -4.48
C LYS A 327 18.37 4.76 -5.35
N ASP A 328 18.24 6.09 -5.41
CA ASP A 328 17.25 6.76 -6.25
C ASP A 328 17.81 8.09 -6.79
N GLU A 329 17.81 8.25 -8.12
CA GLU A 329 18.30 9.44 -8.81
C GLU A 329 17.52 10.73 -8.44
N ASN A 330 16.28 10.60 -7.97
CA ASN A 330 15.48 11.75 -7.52
C ASN A 330 16.00 12.39 -6.23
N LEU A 331 17.00 11.77 -5.59
CA LEU A 331 17.74 12.34 -4.46
C LEU A 331 19.03 13.04 -4.89
N ASN A 332 19.44 12.94 -6.16
CA ASN A 332 20.66 13.58 -6.66
C ASN A 332 20.52 15.09 -6.62
N GLU A 333 21.65 15.75 -6.32
CA GLU A 333 21.74 17.20 -6.32
C GLU A 333 21.51 17.77 -7.72
N MET A 334 21.17 19.05 -7.76
CA MET A 334 20.97 19.81 -8.99
C MET A 334 22.22 19.81 -9.87
N PHE A 335 22.09 19.53 -11.17
CA PHE A 335 23.17 19.78 -12.13
C PHE A 335 23.27 21.28 -12.42
N LEU A 336 24.39 21.92 -12.16
CA LEU A 336 24.51 23.39 -12.22
C LEU A 336 24.99 23.94 -13.58
N GLY A 337 24.98 23.12 -14.64
CA GLY A 337 25.50 23.51 -15.95
C GLY A 337 27.01 23.83 -15.88
N HIS A 338 27.46 24.88 -16.58
CA HIS A 338 28.87 25.29 -16.52
C HIS A 338 29.32 25.84 -15.15
N TRP A 339 28.42 26.01 -14.17
CA TRP A 339 28.79 26.39 -12.80
C TRP A 339 29.25 25.19 -11.95
N GLU A 340 29.16 23.96 -12.46
CA GLU A 340 29.82 22.82 -11.83
C GLU A 340 31.32 23.08 -11.62
N ALA A 341 31.79 22.82 -10.40
CA ALA A 341 33.19 23.02 -10.00
C ALA A 341 33.73 24.46 -10.15
N GLU A 342 32.87 25.47 -10.33
CA GLU A 342 33.25 26.89 -10.34
C GLU A 342 33.32 27.45 -8.90
N LYS A 343 34.13 28.49 -8.70
CA LYS A 343 34.23 29.18 -7.41
C LYS A 343 32.93 29.93 -7.11
N ILE A 344 32.41 29.75 -5.90
CA ILE A 344 31.26 30.49 -5.38
C ILE A 344 31.46 32.01 -5.52
N THR A 345 32.68 32.49 -5.30
CA THR A 345 33.02 33.91 -5.45
C THR A 345 32.88 34.40 -6.89
N THR A 346 33.25 33.58 -7.87
CA THR A 346 33.08 33.90 -9.30
C THR A 346 31.59 33.99 -9.65
N ILE A 347 30.80 33.01 -9.23
CA ILE A 347 29.36 32.96 -9.51
C ILE A 347 28.64 34.17 -8.89
N LYS A 348 28.93 34.47 -7.61
CA LYS A 348 28.35 35.63 -6.91
C LYS A 348 28.74 36.96 -7.56
N ALA A 349 29.95 37.06 -8.11
CA ALA A 349 30.42 38.26 -8.79
C ALA A 349 29.70 38.54 -10.13
N SER A 350 29.00 37.56 -10.72
CA SER A 350 28.20 37.77 -11.93
C SER A 350 27.01 38.72 -11.72
N ASP A 351 26.55 38.89 -10.47
CA ASP A 351 25.34 39.62 -10.07
C ASP A 351 24.06 39.22 -10.85
N SER A 352 24.07 38.05 -11.48
CA SER A 352 22.94 37.54 -12.25
C SER A 352 21.76 37.19 -11.34
N GLN A 353 20.54 37.24 -11.90
CA GLN A 353 19.34 36.82 -11.18
C GLN A 353 19.43 35.35 -10.75
N ALA A 354 19.98 34.48 -11.60
CA ALA A 354 20.27 33.09 -11.28
C ALA A 354 21.18 32.94 -10.06
N ALA A 355 22.29 33.69 -9.98
CA ALA A 355 23.16 33.65 -8.81
C ALA A 355 22.45 34.14 -7.54
N LYS A 356 21.64 35.20 -7.64
CA LYS A 356 20.83 35.73 -6.53
C LYS A 356 19.82 34.68 -6.02
N ASP A 357 19.19 33.94 -6.92
CA ASP A 357 18.21 32.91 -6.58
C ASP A 357 18.87 31.67 -5.98
N LEU A 358 19.99 31.19 -6.55
CA LEU A 358 20.73 30.02 -6.06
C LEU A 358 21.24 30.17 -4.62
N PHE A 359 21.72 31.36 -4.27
CA PHE A 359 22.24 31.66 -2.94
C PHE A 359 21.20 32.27 -2.00
N SER A 360 19.92 32.32 -2.41
CA SER A 360 18.83 32.73 -1.53
C SER A 360 18.42 31.60 -0.58
N ALA A 361 17.85 31.97 0.56
CA ALA A 361 17.25 31.01 1.49
C ALA A 361 15.86 30.55 1.04
N ASP A 362 15.18 31.28 0.15
CA ASP A 362 13.79 31.01 -0.26
C ASP A 362 13.47 31.11 -1.74
N ARG A 363 14.48 31.39 -2.56
CA ARG A 363 14.29 31.53 -4.00
C ARG A 363 15.02 30.45 -4.80
N VAL A 364 15.54 29.41 -4.14
CA VAL A 364 16.19 28.29 -4.84
C VAL A 364 15.20 27.62 -5.78
N ILE A 365 13.90 27.53 -5.43
CA ILE A 365 12.86 27.03 -6.34
C ILE A 365 12.73 27.84 -7.65
N HIS A 366 13.13 29.11 -7.66
CA HIS A 366 13.12 29.99 -8.83
C HIS A 366 14.47 30.05 -9.54
N PHE A 367 15.49 29.35 -9.02
CA PHE A 367 16.79 29.28 -9.68
C PHE A 367 16.65 28.69 -11.07
N LEU A 368 17.07 29.47 -12.06
CA LEU A 368 17.26 29.03 -13.44
C LEU A 368 18.74 28.76 -13.64
N SER A 369 19.08 27.50 -13.88
CA SER A 369 20.47 27.13 -14.09
C SER A 369 20.98 27.69 -15.42
N PRO A 370 22.26 28.08 -15.52
CA PRO A 370 22.86 28.32 -16.82
C PRO A 370 22.93 27.04 -17.67
N ASP A 371 22.96 27.23 -18.99
CA ASP A 371 23.05 26.18 -20.02
C ASP A 371 22.01 25.07 -19.82
N ASP A 372 22.43 23.80 -19.95
CA ASP A 372 21.61 22.60 -19.80
C ASP A 372 21.49 22.13 -18.33
N GLY A 373 21.74 23.02 -17.37
CA GLY A 373 21.61 22.68 -15.95
C GLY A 373 20.15 22.58 -15.48
N GLU A 374 19.97 22.03 -14.29
CA GLU A 374 18.67 21.79 -13.68
C GLU A 374 18.15 23.01 -12.90
N ASN A 375 16.91 23.39 -13.18
CA ASN A 375 16.22 24.45 -12.46
C ASN A 375 15.69 23.98 -11.10
N GLY A 376 15.52 24.93 -10.17
CA GLY A 376 15.07 24.65 -8.82
C GLY A 376 13.68 24.01 -8.73
N ASP A 377 12.76 24.39 -9.61
CA ASP A 377 11.41 23.82 -9.65
C ASP A 377 11.40 22.35 -10.05
N ILE A 378 12.27 21.95 -11.00
CA ILE A 378 12.47 20.57 -11.41
C ILE A 378 13.08 19.76 -10.26
N ALA A 379 14.12 20.27 -9.61
CA ALA A 379 14.75 19.62 -8.47
C ALA A 379 13.77 19.43 -7.29
N ALA A 380 13.00 20.48 -6.97
CA ALA A 380 11.94 20.43 -5.97
C ALA A 380 10.86 19.38 -6.33
N PHE A 381 10.50 19.28 -7.61
CA PHE A 381 9.54 18.28 -8.09
C PHE A 381 10.06 16.85 -7.93
N ARG A 382 11.32 16.56 -8.28
CA ARG A 382 11.92 15.23 -8.11
C ARG A 382 11.89 14.78 -6.65
N LEU A 383 12.39 15.63 -5.74
CA LEU A 383 12.43 15.29 -4.31
C LEU A 383 11.03 15.17 -3.71
N ASP A 384 10.10 16.08 -4.05
CA ASP A 384 8.70 16.02 -3.60
C ASP A 384 7.99 14.74 -4.08
N SER A 385 8.21 14.35 -5.34
CA SER A 385 7.66 13.12 -5.92
C SER A 385 8.11 11.89 -5.15
N LEU A 386 9.42 11.76 -4.90
CA LEU A 386 9.98 10.64 -4.16
C LEU A 386 9.55 10.65 -2.69
N LEU A 387 9.66 11.78 -1.98
CA LEU A 387 9.24 11.86 -0.58
C LEU A 387 7.74 11.58 -0.42
N SER A 388 6.92 12.03 -1.37
CA SER A 388 5.48 11.72 -1.36
C SER A 388 5.23 10.24 -1.59
N LYS A 389 5.95 9.60 -2.51
CA LYS A 389 5.91 8.15 -2.73
C LYS A 389 6.29 7.38 -1.46
N ILE A 390 7.36 7.80 -0.78
CA ILE A 390 7.77 7.27 0.53
C ILE A 390 6.64 7.47 1.56
N GLY A 391 6.04 8.66 1.61
CA GLY A 391 4.88 8.97 2.43
C GLY A 391 3.74 7.97 2.22
N TYR A 392 3.25 7.82 0.99
CA TYR A 392 2.21 6.83 0.66
C TYR A 392 2.62 5.42 1.06
N GLN A 393 3.88 5.05 0.82
CA GLN A 393 4.41 3.72 1.11
C GLN A 393 4.65 3.44 2.58
N TYR A 394 4.73 4.42 3.47
CA TYR A 394 5.11 4.19 4.88
C TYR A 394 4.23 4.90 5.92
N GLU A 395 3.29 5.77 5.52
CA GLU A 395 2.42 6.54 6.43
C GLU A 395 1.69 5.68 7.46
N PHE A 396 1.21 4.51 7.05
CA PHE A 396 0.50 3.57 7.93
C PHE A 396 1.40 2.59 8.68
N SER A 397 2.72 2.78 8.65
CA SER A 397 3.70 1.88 9.25
C SER A 397 4.31 2.48 10.51
N LYS A 398 4.71 1.63 11.47
CA LYS A 398 5.42 2.07 12.67
C LYS A 398 6.92 2.08 12.40
N GLY A 399 7.56 3.25 12.45
CA GLY A 399 9.01 3.38 12.30
C GLY A 399 9.42 4.69 11.62
N ASN A 400 10.70 4.80 11.29
CA ASN A 400 11.28 5.97 10.64
C ASN A 400 11.77 5.60 9.23
N VAL A 401 11.77 6.54 8.30
CA VAL A 401 12.47 6.38 7.02
C VAL A 401 13.69 7.28 7.01
N ALA A 402 14.86 6.74 6.65
CA ALA A 402 16.07 7.53 6.43
C ALA A 402 16.18 7.92 4.94
N VAL A 403 16.51 9.18 4.66
CA VAL A 403 16.70 9.68 3.29
C VAL A 403 17.98 10.51 3.24
N PHE A 404 18.91 10.20 2.34
CA PHE A 404 20.22 10.86 2.24
C PHE A 404 20.34 11.61 0.92
N THR A 405 20.56 12.93 0.99
CA THR A 405 20.55 13.84 -0.17
C THR A 405 21.45 15.07 0.08
N HIS A 406 21.24 16.16 -0.65
CA HIS A 406 22.15 17.29 -0.82
C HIS A 406 21.44 18.63 -0.57
N PRO A 407 22.20 19.72 -0.30
CA PRO A 407 21.60 20.94 0.23
C PRO A 407 20.69 21.71 -0.74
N LEU A 408 21.01 21.84 -2.04
CA LEU A 408 20.24 22.70 -2.95
C LEU A 408 18.88 22.10 -3.28
N ILE A 409 18.82 20.81 -3.61
CA ILE A 409 17.56 20.09 -3.85
C ILE A 409 16.65 20.13 -2.61
N VAL A 410 17.20 20.04 -1.40
CA VAL A 410 16.42 20.17 -0.16
C VAL A 410 15.90 21.59 0.03
N LYS A 411 16.73 22.62 -0.22
CA LYS A 411 16.27 24.02 -0.20
C LYS A 411 15.11 24.25 -1.18
N ALA A 412 15.25 23.77 -2.41
CA ALA A 412 14.21 23.88 -3.43
C ALA A 412 12.90 23.18 -3.00
N PHE A 413 12.99 21.96 -2.46
CA PHE A 413 11.85 21.24 -1.91
C PHE A 413 11.18 21.98 -0.75
N LEU A 414 11.95 22.52 0.19
CA LEU A 414 11.43 23.26 1.34
C LEU A 414 10.76 24.57 0.89
N ASN A 415 11.33 25.29 -0.08
CA ASN A 415 10.71 26.47 -0.69
C ASN A 415 9.33 26.14 -1.30
N LYS A 416 9.15 24.92 -1.84
CA LYS A 416 7.89 24.44 -2.41
C LYS A 416 6.88 23.99 -1.34
N ARG A 417 7.29 23.15 -0.39
CA ARG A 417 6.39 22.37 0.47
C ARG A 417 6.30 22.88 1.90
N VAL A 418 7.29 23.65 2.35
CA VAL A 418 7.35 24.24 3.69
C VAL A 418 7.84 25.70 3.57
N PRO A 419 7.10 26.57 2.85
CA PRO A 419 7.58 27.87 2.40
C PRO A 419 7.86 28.88 3.52
N ASP A 420 7.53 28.56 4.78
CA ASP A 420 7.86 29.37 5.96
C ASP A 420 9.19 28.94 6.62
N TYR A 421 9.74 27.79 6.23
CA TYR A 421 11.00 27.29 6.75
C TYR A 421 12.17 27.68 5.86
N ARG A 422 13.31 28.03 6.48
CA ARG A 422 14.56 28.39 5.80
C ARG A 422 15.66 27.47 6.31
N LEU A 423 16.26 26.68 5.43
CA LEU A 423 17.37 25.82 5.79
C LEU A 423 18.65 26.67 5.90
N PRO A 424 19.28 26.77 7.09
CA PRO A 424 20.54 27.49 7.23
C PRO A 424 21.68 26.73 6.54
N ASP A 425 22.69 27.45 6.08
CA ASP A 425 23.94 26.84 5.61
C ASP A 425 24.68 26.18 6.78
N SER A 426 25.42 25.11 6.50
CA SER A 426 26.15 24.37 7.51
C SER A 426 27.43 23.72 6.98
N ASP A 427 28.43 23.63 7.84
CA ASP A 427 29.68 22.88 7.66
C ASP A 427 29.61 21.43 8.20
N GLY A 428 28.52 21.08 8.91
CA GLY A 428 28.28 19.77 9.48
C GLY A 428 27.27 18.93 8.69
N VAL A 429 26.95 17.73 9.18
CA VAL A 429 25.83 16.94 8.68
C VAL A 429 24.53 17.59 9.18
N GLN A 430 23.63 17.96 8.27
CA GLN A 430 22.33 18.48 8.66
C GLN A 430 21.31 17.35 8.65
N VAL A 431 20.51 17.28 9.72
CA VAL A 431 19.43 16.30 9.86
C VAL A 431 18.13 17.04 10.06
N ILE A 432 17.21 16.85 9.12
CA ILE A 432 15.86 17.41 9.15
C ILE A 432 14.90 16.27 9.49
N LYS A 433 14.16 16.42 10.59
CA LYS A 433 13.03 15.54 10.89
C LYS A 433 11.80 16.09 10.20
N LEU A 434 11.47 15.49 9.05
CA LEU A 434 10.24 15.76 8.32
C LEU A 434 9.13 14.84 8.84
N GLN A 435 7.93 15.37 8.97
CA GLN A 435 6.73 14.61 9.23
C GLN A 435 5.85 14.59 7.99
N TYR A 436 5.42 13.41 7.58
CA TYR A 436 4.45 13.22 6.50
C TYR A 436 3.13 12.71 7.07
N LYS A 437 2.04 13.43 6.78
CA LYS A 437 0.68 12.96 7.05
C LYS A 437 -0.31 13.59 6.08
N ASN A 438 -1.21 12.78 5.53
CA ASN A 438 -2.27 13.19 4.60
C ASN A 438 -1.73 14.10 3.50
N GLU A 439 -0.66 13.65 2.84
CA GLU A 439 -0.01 14.35 1.72
C GLU A 439 0.61 15.69 2.07
N ALA A 440 0.74 16.01 3.37
CA ALA A 440 1.38 17.22 3.85
C ALA A 440 2.72 16.89 4.52
N PHE A 441 3.71 17.76 4.30
CA PHE A 441 4.99 17.72 4.97
C PHE A 441 5.09 18.84 6.00
N ASN A 442 5.69 18.54 7.15
CA ASN A 442 6.02 19.54 8.17
C ASN A 442 7.45 19.31 8.67
N VAL A 443 8.21 20.38 8.93
CA VAL A 443 9.51 20.28 9.59
C VAL A 443 9.29 20.29 11.11
N LYS A 444 9.70 19.22 11.79
CA LYS A 444 9.56 19.08 13.25
C LYS A 444 10.79 19.58 14.00
N ASP A 445 11.97 19.27 13.48
CA ASP A 445 13.25 19.54 14.13
C ASP A 445 14.36 19.56 13.07
N VAL A 446 15.39 20.38 13.30
CA VAL A 446 16.60 20.41 12.48
C VAL A 446 17.82 20.46 13.39
N LYS A 447 18.75 19.55 13.14
CA LYS A 447 20.00 19.43 13.88
C LYS A 447 21.19 19.54 12.94
N VAL A 448 22.26 20.15 13.44
CA VAL A 448 23.57 20.16 12.80
C VAL A 448 24.52 19.36 13.67
N ILE A 449 25.11 18.31 13.10
CA ILE A 449 26.12 17.47 13.75
C ILE A 449 27.48 17.87 13.18
N LYS A 450 28.42 18.26 14.04
CA LYS A 450 29.73 18.83 13.65
C LYS A 450 30.89 17.88 13.88
#